data_AF-A0A9X0GXD7-F1
#
_entry.id   AF-A0A9X0GXD7-F1
#
_cell.length_a   1.000
_cell.length_b   1.000
_cell.length_c   1.000
_cell.angle_alpha   90.00
_cell.angle_beta   90.00
_cell.angle_gamma   90.00
#
_symmetry.space_group_name_H-M   'P 1'
#
loop_
_entity.id
_entity.type
_entity.pdbx_description
1 polymer ?
#
loop_
_entity_poly.entity_id
_entity_poly.type
_entity_poly.pdbx_seq_one_letter_code
_entity_poly.pdbx_strand_id
1 'polypeptide(L)'
;MSKICHYLRHIDLKAVYEQLQDYTPSWDFESPLANIQLQFRDNLAEYFDGIAEAVFDDLFGKGWEEFRPVDVAIEVGDFIENSLDELATKYAFEAGIFKEDPDEDTDADAGFLPRPDESVREVLDTFWNMTLTKTYDSADYWQLSGLLIYQYDYLCWLYDKGAFSEAFEMFEFIARTRCKIQNIISVGFDKKYSSAAASQRAKKAATQRHAPSNETKAKLLAEWDKDSGEYKSRADFCRVVGRISGIKERTLGEWIAKHEKSK
;
A
#
# COMPACT_ATOMS: atom_id res chain seq x y z
N MET A 1 18.12 -5.38 0.57
CA MET A 1 16.94 -5.22 1.45
C MET A 1 15.72 -5.28 0.55
N SER A 2 14.75 -6.15 0.84
CA SER A 2 13.43 -6.05 0.22
C SER A 2 12.86 -4.69 0.62
N LYS A 3 12.48 -3.88 -0.36
CA LYS A 3 11.83 -2.60 -0.10
C LYS A 3 10.43 -2.88 0.44
N ILE A 4 10.02 -2.11 1.45
CA ILE A 4 8.68 -2.22 2.05
C ILE A 4 7.59 -1.82 1.05
N CYS A 5 7.88 -0.87 0.16
CA CYS A 5 7.07 -0.54 -1.00
C CYS A 5 7.97 -0.59 -2.24
N HIS A 6 7.63 -1.41 -3.24
CA HIS A 6 8.44 -1.60 -4.44
C HIS A 6 8.43 -0.40 -5.38
N TYR A 7 7.38 0.43 -5.31
CA TYR A 7 7.30 1.69 -6.06
C TYR A 7 8.19 2.80 -5.49
N LEU A 8 8.37 2.86 -4.16
CA LEU A 8 9.18 3.92 -3.56
C LEU A 8 10.67 3.69 -3.85
N ARG A 9 11.23 4.59 -4.66
CA ARG A 9 12.63 4.55 -5.09
C ARG A 9 13.54 5.14 -4.02
N HIS A 10 13.12 6.24 -3.41
CA HIS A 10 13.92 7.09 -2.54
C HIS A 10 13.47 7.00 -1.09
N ILE A 11 12.22 7.34 -0.79
CA ILE A 11 11.66 7.49 0.56
C ILE A 11 11.74 6.17 1.32
N ASP A 12 12.44 6.18 2.47
CA ASP A 12 12.45 5.07 3.41
C ASP A 12 11.18 5.11 4.28
N LEU A 13 10.19 4.31 3.90
CA LEU A 13 8.89 4.26 4.57
C LEU A 13 8.99 3.80 6.04
N LYS A 14 9.97 2.96 6.39
CA LYS A 14 10.20 2.58 7.78
C LYS A 14 10.68 3.79 8.57
N ALA A 15 11.65 4.53 8.02
CA ALA A 15 12.17 5.73 8.65
C ALA A 15 11.11 6.83 8.76
N VAL A 16 10.17 6.92 7.81
CA VAL A 16 9.02 7.84 7.91
C VAL A 16 8.25 7.55 9.19
N TYR A 17 7.76 6.32 9.39
CA TYR A 17 6.95 5.99 10.57
C TYR A 17 7.74 5.91 11.88
N GLU A 18 9.07 5.79 11.83
CA GLU A 18 9.93 5.96 13.02
C GLU A 18 10.04 7.42 13.48
N GLN A 19 9.79 8.37 12.58
CA GLN A 19 9.99 9.80 12.83
C GLN A 19 8.68 10.60 12.85
N LEU A 20 7.64 10.12 12.18
CA LEU A 20 6.40 10.86 11.95
C LEU A 20 5.66 11.22 13.25
N GLN A 21 5.66 10.33 14.26
CA GLN A 21 4.97 10.58 15.53
C GLN A 21 5.55 11.78 16.30
N ASP A 22 6.87 11.98 16.19
CA ASP A 22 7.58 13.09 16.84
C ASP A 22 7.80 14.28 15.87
N TYR A 23 7.32 14.15 14.63
CA TYR A 23 7.49 15.18 13.60
C TYR A 23 6.60 16.38 13.91
N THR A 24 7.22 17.57 13.98
CA THR A 24 6.50 18.82 14.21
C THR A 24 6.56 19.69 12.95
N PRO A 25 5.45 19.82 12.21
CA PRO A 25 5.41 20.64 11.00
C PRO A 25 5.78 22.09 11.30
N SER A 26 6.53 22.74 10.41
CA SER A 26 6.77 24.20 10.36
C SER A 26 7.58 24.91 11.48
N TRP A 27 8.05 24.25 12.54
CA TRP A 27 8.79 24.94 13.63
C TRP A 27 10.20 24.41 13.92
N ASP A 28 10.57 23.25 13.40
CA ASP A 28 11.88 22.65 13.62
C ASP A 28 12.52 22.19 12.30
N PHE A 29 13.37 23.05 11.73
CA PHE A 29 14.14 22.75 10.52
C PHE A 29 15.10 21.57 10.70
N GLU A 30 15.40 21.19 11.95
CA GLU A 30 16.30 20.09 12.28
C GLU A 30 15.59 18.75 12.34
N SER A 31 14.27 18.71 12.55
CA SER A 31 13.50 17.47 12.63
C SER A 31 13.50 16.75 11.27
N PRO A 32 14.21 15.62 11.14
CA PRO A 32 14.24 14.86 9.90
C PRO A 32 12.90 14.13 9.71
N LEU A 33 12.50 13.95 8.45
CA LEU A 33 11.43 13.02 8.08
C LEU A 33 11.95 12.15 6.94
N ALA A 34 12.45 10.98 7.31
CA ALA A 34 13.24 10.07 6.48
C ALA A 34 14.30 10.83 5.65
N ASN A 35 14.42 10.50 4.38
CA ASN A 35 15.24 11.18 3.38
C ASN A 35 14.42 12.13 2.48
N ILE A 36 13.33 12.70 3.02
CA ILE A 36 12.50 13.68 2.31
C ILE A 36 13.15 15.07 2.44
N GLN A 37 13.29 15.78 1.31
CA GLN A 37 13.80 17.15 1.33
C GLN A 37 12.87 18.08 2.11
N LEU A 38 13.45 19.03 2.84
CA LEU A 38 12.76 19.93 3.76
C LEU A 38 11.50 20.58 3.16
N GLN A 39 11.53 20.98 1.89
CA GLN A 39 10.42 21.68 1.24
C GLN A 39 9.18 20.79 1.02
N PHE A 40 9.34 19.46 1.12
CA PHE A 40 8.29 18.48 0.82
C PHE A 40 7.76 17.76 2.05
N ARG A 41 8.44 17.89 3.21
CA ARG A 41 8.14 17.11 4.42
C ARG A 41 6.73 17.33 4.93
N ASP A 42 6.30 18.58 5.11
CA ASP A 42 4.96 18.88 5.65
C ASP A 42 3.85 18.28 4.77
N ASN A 43 4.00 18.39 3.45
CA ASN A 43 3.02 17.83 2.52
C ASN A 43 3.00 16.30 2.60
N LEU A 44 4.16 15.66 2.57
CA LEU A 44 4.25 14.20 2.63
C LEU A 44 3.80 13.63 3.97
N ALA A 45 4.12 14.31 5.08
CA ALA A 45 3.70 13.94 6.43
C ALA A 45 2.18 13.81 6.51
N GLU A 46 1.44 14.79 5.99
CA GLU A 46 -0.03 14.78 5.96
C GLU A 46 -0.59 13.58 5.19
N TYR A 47 -0.01 13.23 4.04
CA TYR A 47 -0.46 12.06 3.27
C TYR A 47 -0.11 10.73 3.93
N PHE A 48 1.07 10.61 4.54
CA PHE A 48 1.46 9.40 5.26
C PHE A 48 0.62 9.17 6.52
N ASP A 49 0.31 10.23 7.25
CA ASP A 49 -0.55 10.20 8.43
C ASP A 49 -1.98 9.85 8.03
N GLY A 50 -2.57 10.55 7.05
CA GLY A 50 -3.94 10.30 6.61
C GLY A 50 -4.16 8.91 6.01
N ILE A 51 -3.17 8.34 5.30
CA ILE A 51 -3.25 6.95 4.84
C ILE A 51 -3.11 5.98 6.01
N ALA A 52 -2.19 6.23 6.95
CA ALA A 52 -2.02 5.36 8.11
C ALA A 52 -3.27 5.33 8.99
N GLU A 53 -3.87 6.49 9.28
CA GLU A 53 -5.15 6.62 9.98
C GLU A 53 -6.25 5.81 9.27
N ALA A 54 -6.44 6.02 7.97
CA ALA A 54 -7.47 5.32 7.20
C ALA A 54 -7.27 3.81 7.13
N VAL A 55 -6.03 3.34 7.05
CA VAL A 55 -5.69 1.92 7.02
C VAL A 55 -5.90 1.27 8.40
N PHE A 56 -5.43 1.89 9.47
CA PHE A 56 -5.38 1.27 10.79
C PHE A 56 -6.68 1.37 11.58
N ASP A 57 -7.39 2.49 11.49
CA ASP A 57 -8.69 2.65 12.15
C ASP A 57 -9.67 1.58 11.66
N ASP A 58 -9.69 1.32 10.35
CA ASP A 58 -10.64 0.39 9.75
C ASP A 58 -10.18 -1.09 9.80
N LEU A 59 -8.87 -1.37 9.81
CA LEU A 59 -8.35 -2.75 9.92
C LEU A 59 -8.29 -3.25 11.36
N PHE A 60 -7.88 -2.39 12.30
CA PHE A 60 -7.54 -2.79 13.66
C PHE A 60 -8.34 -2.07 14.76
N GLY A 61 -9.09 -1.01 14.42
CA GLY A 61 -9.90 -0.26 15.38
C GLY A 61 -9.06 0.50 16.42
N LYS A 62 -7.81 0.84 16.06
CA LYS A 62 -6.81 1.48 16.90
C LYS A 62 -5.97 2.43 16.03
N GLY A 63 -5.54 3.54 16.61
CA GLY A 63 -4.60 4.45 15.97
C GLY A 63 -3.30 3.75 15.58
N TRP A 64 -2.74 4.13 14.44
CA TRP A 64 -1.53 3.52 13.88
C TRP A 64 -0.31 3.69 14.80
N GLU A 65 -0.33 4.70 15.67
CA GLU A 65 0.72 5.03 16.66
C GLU A 65 0.84 3.98 17.77
N GLU A 66 -0.17 3.11 17.95
CA GLU A 66 -0.08 1.97 18.87
C GLU A 66 0.77 0.81 18.33
N PHE A 67 1.11 0.84 17.03
CA PHE A 67 1.80 -0.24 16.34
C PHE A 67 3.28 0.06 16.16
N ARG A 68 4.08 -0.98 15.88
CA ARG A 68 5.50 -0.77 15.61
C ARG A 68 5.63 -0.06 14.26
N PRO A 69 6.53 0.92 14.11
CA PRO A 69 6.72 1.65 12.85
C PRO A 69 6.88 0.78 11.62
N VAL A 70 7.58 -0.36 11.77
CA VAL A 70 7.75 -1.32 10.67
C VAL A 70 6.43 -1.98 10.24
N ASP A 71 5.52 -2.25 11.18
CA ASP A 71 4.21 -2.85 10.85
C ASP A 71 3.34 -1.82 10.12
N VAL A 72 3.36 -0.56 10.58
CA VAL A 72 2.68 0.57 9.90
C VAL A 72 3.22 0.77 8.49
N ALA A 73 4.54 0.80 8.34
CA ALA A 73 5.19 0.95 7.05
C ALA A 73 4.79 -0.17 6.07
N ILE A 74 4.64 -1.42 6.52
CA ILE A 74 4.23 -2.52 5.65
C ILE A 74 2.78 -2.32 5.20
N GLU A 75 1.83 -2.06 6.11
CA GLU A 75 0.43 -1.91 5.71
C GLU A 75 0.20 -0.71 4.80
N VAL A 76 0.88 0.41 5.07
CA VAL A 76 0.80 1.60 4.21
C VAL A 76 1.54 1.37 2.89
N GLY A 77 2.66 0.66 2.92
CA GLY A 77 3.40 0.26 1.72
C GLY A 77 2.51 -0.53 0.78
N ASP A 78 1.87 -1.59 1.28
CA ASP A 78 0.97 -2.44 0.49
C ASP A 78 -0.25 -1.65 -0.01
N PHE A 79 -0.77 -0.72 0.80
CA PHE A 79 -1.86 0.15 0.39
C PHE A 79 -1.48 1.05 -0.80
N ILE A 80 -0.29 1.65 -0.75
CA ILE A 80 0.25 2.48 -1.82
C ILE A 80 0.42 1.63 -3.08
N GLU A 81 1.02 0.44 -2.96
CA GLU A 81 1.19 -0.50 -4.09
C GLU A 81 -0.14 -0.83 -4.75
N ASN A 82 -1.13 -1.30 -4.00
CA ASN A 82 -2.43 -1.67 -4.56
C ASN A 82 -3.15 -0.49 -5.19
N SER A 83 -3.06 0.70 -4.59
CA SER A 83 -3.65 1.92 -5.15
C SER A 83 -3.05 2.28 -6.49
N LEU A 84 -1.73 2.11 -6.62
CA LEU A 84 -0.97 2.37 -7.83
C LEU A 84 -1.20 1.29 -8.89
N ASP A 85 -1.26 0.02 -8.51
CA ASP A 85 -1.55 -1.11 -9.39
C ASP A 85 -2.95 -1.00 -10.01
N GLU A 86 -3.95 -0.60 -9.22
CA GLU A 86 -5.30 -0.33 -9.73
C GLU A 86 -5.30 0.80 -10.77
N LEU A 87 -4.57 1.89 -10.52
CA LEU A 87 -4.46 3.00 -11.47
C LEU A 87 -3.73 2.57 -12.74
N ALA A 88 -2.62 1.87 -12.59
CA ALA A 88 -1.81 1.33 -13.68
C ALA A 88 -2.63 0.41 -14.58
N THR A 89 -3.37 -0.51 -13.98
CA THR A 89 -4.18 -1.52 -14.67
C THR A 89 -5.29 -0.87 -15.49
N LYS A 90 -6.05 0.07 -14.89
CA LYS A 90 -7.10 0.82 -15.59
C LYS A 90 -6.54 1.69 -16.72
N TYR A 91 -5.41 2.36 -16.47
CA TYR A 91 -4.75 3.16 -17.50
C TYR A 91 -4.30 2.28 -18.67
N ALA A 92 -3.66 1.14 -18.40
CA ALA A 92 -3.15 0.25 -19.43
C ALA A 92 -4.29 -0.33 -20.30
N PHE A 93 -5.45 -0.59 -19.70
CA PHE A 93 -6.65 -0.93 -20.43
C PHE A 93 -7.12 0.22 -21.34
N GLU A 94 -7.23 1.46 -20.82
CA GLU A 94 -7.62 2.63 -21.61
C GLU A 94 -6.63 2.96 -22.74
N ALA A 95 -5.34 2.72 -22.51
CA ALA A 95 -4.28 2.88 -23.50
C ALA A 95 -4.26 1.77 -24.57
N GLY A 96 -5.14 0.77 -24.46
CA GLY A 96 -5.23 -0.36 -25.39
C GLY A 96 -4.07 -1.34 -25.29
N ILE A 97 -3.34 -1.32 -24.17
CA ILE A 97 -2.25 -2.26 -23.87
C ILE A 97 -2.83 -3.62 -23.48
N PHE A 98 -3.92 -3.62 -22.70
CA PHE A 98 -4.72 -4.82 -22.44
C PHE A 98 -5.90 -4.94 -23.41
N LYS A 99 -6.18 -6.17 -23.88
CA LYS A 99 -7.24 -6.47 -24.86
C LYS A 99 -8.60 -6.75 -24.22
N GLU A 100 -8.62 -7.10 -22.95
CA GLU A 100 -9.82 -7.40 -22.17
C GLU A 100 -9.83 -6.51 -20.93
N ASP A 101 -11.02 -6.13 -20.47
CA ASP A 101 -11.19 -5.36 -19.23
C ASP A 101 -10.63 -6.23 -18.09
N PRO A 102 -9.56 -5.80 -17.41
CA PRO A 102 -9.00 -6.58 -16.34
C PRO A 102 -10.05 -6.70 -15.23
N ASP A 103 -10.66 -7.87 -15.09
CA ASP A 103 -11.41 -8.22 -13.88
C ASP A 103 -10.53 -7.89 -12.67
N GLU A 104 -11.13 -7.42 -11.57
CA GLU A 104 -10.44 -6.94 -10.34
C GLU A 104 -9.39 -7.91 -9.76
N ASP A 105 -9.34 -9.15 -10.24
CA ASP A 105 -8.48 -10.27 -9.85
C ASP A 105 -7.41 -10.66 -10.88
N THR A 106 -7.16 -9.87 -11.93
CA THR A 106 -6.04 -10.15 -12.83
C THR A 106 -4.71 -9.81 -12.15
N ASP A 107 -3.90 -10.85 -11.87
CA ASP A 107 -2.46 -10.79 -11.55
C ASP A 107 -1.65 -10.26 -12.75
N ALA A 108 -2.13 -9.19 -13.38
CA ALA A 108 -1.33 -8.48 -14.34
C ALA A 108 -0.24 -7.80 -13.54
N ASP A 109 1.00 -8.30 -13.68
CA ASP A 109 2.23 -7.53 -13.46
C ASP A 109 2.28 -6.39 -14.49
N ALA A 110 1.24 -5.56 -14.48
CA ALA A 110 1.09 -4.32 -15.21
C ALA A 110 1.96 -3.29 -14.49
N GLY A 111 3.26 -3.59 -14.36
CA GLY A 111 4.27 -2.72 -13.80
C GLY A 111 4.42 -1.49 -14.68
N PHE A 112 3.45 -0.59 -14.59
CA PHE A 112 3.31 0.58 -15.45
C PHE A 112 3.85 1.84 -14.78
N LEU A 113 3.88 1.88 -13.44
CA LEU A 113 4.64 2.95 -12.80
C LEU A 113 6.12 2.58 -12.85
N PRO A 114 6.95 3.49 -13.36
CA PRO A 114 8.29 3.17 -13.78
C PRO A 114 9.08 2.55 -12.64
N ARG A 115 9.53 1.33 -12.91
CA ARG A 115 10.39 0.60 -11.99
C ARG A 115 11.69 1.38 -11.79
N PRO A 116 12.42 1.15 -10.68
CA PRO A 116 13.66 1.86 -10.35
C PRO A 116 14.71 1.98 -11.48
N ASP A 117 14.62 1.14 -12.50
CA ASP A 117 15.51 0.99 -13.65
C ASP A 117 15.04 1.65 -14.96
N GLU A 118 13.80 2.14 -15.05
CA GLU A 118 13.29 2.83 -16.26
C GLU A 118 13.86 4.23 -16.46
N SER A 119 13.91 4.69 -17.71
CA SER A 119 14.47 6.00 -18.04
C SER A 119 13.56 7.14 -17.57
N VAL A 120 14.18 8.26 -17.17
CA VAL A 120 13.43 9.43 -16.66
C VAL A 120 12.39 9.94 -17.67
N ARG A 121 12.69 9.86 -18.97
CA ARG A 121 11.77 10.33 -20.00
C ARG A 121 10.52 9.45 -20.09
N GLU A 122 10.69 8.13 -20.10
CA GLU A 122 9.58 7.18 -20.12
C GLU A 122 8.64 7.41 -18.93
N VAL A 123 9.22 7.70 -17.76
CA VAL A 123 8.45 8.04 -16.56
C VAL A 123 7.57 9.26 -16.75
N LEU A 124 8.16 10.36 -17.22
CA LEU A 124 7.45 11.62 -17.39
C LEU A 124 6.39 11.51 -18.49
N ASP A 125 6.67 10.77 -19.57
CA ASP A 125 5.71 10.50 -20.64
C ASP A 125 4.52 9.67 -20.13
N THR A 126 4.78 8.68 -19.27
CA THR A 126 3.74 7.90 -18.60
C THR A 126 2.83 8.79 -17.76
N PHE A 127 3.39 9.64 -16.89
CA PHE A 127 2.58 10.56 -16.09
C PHE A 127 1.77 11.53 -16.95
N TRP A 128 2.40 12.08 -17.99
CA TRP A 128 1.74 12.95 -18.94
C TRP A 128 0.53 12.26 -19.57
N ASN A 129 0.73 11.08 -20.16
CA ASN A 129 -0.33 10.35 -20.83
C ASN A 129 -1.44 9.93 -19.87
N MET A 130 -1.09 9.49 -18.66
CA MET A 130 -2.08 9.16 -17.63
C MET A 130 -2.98 10.35 -17.29
N THR A 131 -2.44 11.58 -17.22
CA THR A 131 -3.26 12.77 -16.93
C THR A 131 -4.30 13.08 -18.00
N LEU A 132 -4.21 12.47 -19.18
CA LEU A 132 -5.14 12.62 -20.29
C LEU A 132 -6.24 11.53 -20.33
N THR A 133 -6.25 10.62 -19.37
CA THR A 133 -7.15 9.45 -19.34
C THR A 133 -8.34 9.62 -18.40
N LYS A 134 -9.41 8.87 -18.67
CA LYS A 134 -10.57 8.80 -17.75
C LYS A 134 -10.19 8.11 -16.44
N THR A 135 -9.18 7.24 -16.46
CA THR A 135 -8.62 6.62 -15.27
C THR A 135 -8.17 7.69 -14.28
N TYR A 136 -7.37 8.66 -14.72
CA TYR A 136 -6.96 9.77 -13.87
C TYR A 136 -8.15 10.63 -13.43
N ASP A 137 -9.14 10.87 -14.31
CA ASP A 137 -10.36 11.64 -14.01
C ASP A 137 -11.31 10.99 -13.02
N SER A 138 -11.33 9.66 -12.98
CA SER A 138 -12.23 8.89 -12.12
C SER A 138 -11.58 8.36 -10.85
N ALA A 139 -10.25 8.51 -10.73
CA ALA A 139 -9.45 8.14 -9.57
C ALA A 139 -10.00 8.77 -8.29
N ASP A 140 -10.09 7.96 -7.24
CA ASP A 140 -10.53 8.46 -5.93
C ASP A 140 -9.41 9.14 -5.15
N TYR A 141 -9.76 9.69 -3.98
CA TYR A 141 -8.84 10.43 -3.12
C TYR A 141 -7.63 9.58 -2.70
N TRP A 142 -7.85 8.30 -2.41
CA TRP A 142 -6.81 7.41 -1.91
C TRP A 142 -5.86 6.98 -3.01
N GLN A 143 -6.40 6.68 -4.20
CA GLN A 143 -5.61 6.43 -5.40
C GLN A 143 -4.73 7.64 -5.74
N LEU A 144 -5.28 8.85 -5.68
CA LEU A 144 -4.53 10.07 -5.92
C LEU A 144 -3.51 10.38 -4.80
N SER A 145 -3.79 10.01 -3.55
CA SER A 145 -2.86 10.18 -2.42
C SER A 145 -1.65 9.25 -2.56
N GLY A 146 -1.87 7.98 -2.92
CA GLY A 146 -0.79 7.04 -3.24
C GLY A 146 0.04 7.50 -4.45
N LEU A 147 -0.63 7.99 -5.49
CA LEU A 147 0.03 8.57 -6.68
C LEU A 147 0.89 9.77 -6.31
N LEU A 148 0.39 10.65 -5.45
CA LEU A 148 1.09 11.84 -5.03
C LEU A 148 2.33 11.51 -4.19
N ILE A 149 2.26 10.53 -3.28
CA ILE A 149 3.43 10.02 -2.57
C ILE A 149 4.48 9.50 -3.55
N TYR A 150 4.06 8.72 -4.55
CA TYR A 150 4.96 8.21 -5.59
C TYR A 150 5.61 9.32 -6.42
N GLN A 151 4.85 10.34 -6.82
CA GLN A 151 5.38 11.50 -7.55
C GLN A 151 6.39 12.29 -6.70
N TYR A 152 6.12 12.49 -5.41
CA TYR A 152 7.05 13.14 -4.50
C TYR A 152 8.30 12.29 -4.26
N ASP A 153 8.18 10.98 -4.09
CA ASP A 153 9.32 10.07 -4.02
C ASP A 153 10.24 10.24 -5.24
N TYR A 154 9.63 10.26 -6.42
CA TYR A 154 10.35 10.48 -7.67
C TYR A 154 10.99 11.87 -7.73
N LEU A 155 10.29 12.91 -7.28
CA LEU A 155 10.82 14.26 -7.15
C LEU A 155 12.05 14.29 -6.22
N CYS A 156 11.95 13.65 -5.05
CA CYS A 156 13.05 13.55 -4.09
C CYS A 156 14.28 12.89 -4.73
N TRP A 157 14.05 11.83 -5.52
CA TRP A 157 15.10 11.16 -6.28
C TRP A 157 15.73 12.06 -7.35
N LEU A 158 14.93 12.79 -8.13
CA LEU A 158 15.44 13.72 -9.16
C LEU A 158 16.27 14.85 -8.54
N TYR A 159 15.85 15.38 -7.39
CA TYR A 159 16.59 16.38 -6.63
C TYR A 159 17.95 15.84 -6.17
N ASP A 160 18.00 14.61 -5.62
CA ASP A 160 19.26 13.95 -5.23
C ASP A 160 20.21 13.76 -6.43
N LYS A 161 19.66 13.52 -7.63
CA LYS A 161 20.44 13.41 -8.87
C LYS A 161 20.84 14.74 -9.51
N GLY A 162 20.32 15.86 -9.02
CA GLY A 162 20.51 17.18 -9.65
C GLY A 162 19.82 17.30 -11.02
N ALA A 163 18.84 16.45 -11.31
CA ALA A 163 18.05 16.44 -12.54
C ALA A 163 16.92 17.48 -12.47
N PHE A 164 17.30 18.76 -12.39
CA PHE A 164 16.36 19.84 -12.06
C PHE A 164 15.31 20.10 -13.15
N SER A 165 15.65 19.89 -14.43
CA SER A 165 14.68 20.09 -15.53
C SER A 165 13.51 19.13 -15.39
N GLU A 166 13.83 17.85 -15.18
CA GLU A 166 12.88 16.77 -14.98
C GLU A 166 12.15 16.93 -13.64
N ALA A 167 12.81 17.48 -12.62
CA ALA A 167 12.18 17.79 -11.34
C ALA A 167 11.08 18.86 -11.49
N PHE A 168 11.28 19.85 -12.36
CA PHE A 168 10.23 20.84 -12.67
C PHE A 168 9.05 20.20 -13.43
N GLU A 169 9.31 19.30 -14.37
CA GLU A 169 8.23 18.53 -15.04
C GLU A 169 7.45 17.70 -14.02
N MET A 170 8.14 17.00 -13.12
CA MET A 170 7.51 16.22 -12.04
C MET A 170 6.66 17.10 -11.11
N PHE A 171 7.15 18.30 -10.78
CA PHE A 171 6.41 19.25 -9.95
C PHE A 171 5.09 19.69 -10.61
N GLU A 172 5.03 19.79 -11.95
CA GLU A 172 3.78 20.08 -12.66
C GLU A 172 2.74 18.96 -12.43
N PHE A 173 3.16 17.69 -12.49
CA PHE A 173 2.27 16.56 -12.23
C PHE A 173 1.76 16.56 -10.79
N ILE A 174 2.65 16.82 -9.82
CA ILE A 174 2.29 16.99 -8.41
C ILE A 174 1.23 18.09 -8.25
N ALA A 175 1.43 19.26 -8.87
CA ALA A 175 0.48 20.36 -8.80
C ALA A 175 -0.90 19.96 -9.37
N ARG A 176 -0.94 19.25 -10.50
CA ARG A 176 -2.17 18.74 -11.10
C ARG A 176 -2.89 17.74 -10.18
N THR A 177 -2.14 16.81 -9.59
CA THR A 177 -2.71 15.79 -8.67
C THR A 177 -3.24 16.43 -7.40
N ARG A 178 -2.53 17.40 -6.82
CA ARG A 178 -3.02 18.18 -5.67
C ARG A 178 -4.29 18.97 -5.97
N CYS A 179 -4.35 19.65 -7.12
CA CYS A 179 -5.57 20.37 -7.53
C CYS A 179 -6.77 19.43 -7.63
N LYS A 180 -6.55 18.20 -8.09
CA LYS A 180 -7.61 17.19 -8.18
C LYS A 180 -8.08 16.70 -6.82
N ILE A 181 -7.14 16.40 -5.92
CA ILE A 181 -7.44 16.06 -4.52
C ILE A 181 -8.24 17.19 -3.87
N GLN A 182 -7.80 18.44 -4.03
CA GLN A 182 -8.50 19.61 -3.49
C GLN A 182 -9.93 19.73 -4.04
N ASN A 183 -10.14 19.44 -5.33
CA ASN A 183 -11.46 19.44 -5.94
C ASN A 183 -12.36 18.37 -5.31
N ILE A 184 -11.86 17.14 -5.14
CA ILE A 184 -12.61 16.06 -4.47
C ILE A 184 -13.01 16.50 -3.05
N ILE A 185 -12.08 17.05 -2.27
CA ILE A 185 -12.36 17.56 -0.92
C ILE A 185 -13.42 18.68 -0.96
N SER A 186 -13.32 19.59 -1.92
CA SER A 186 -14.20 20.76 -2.01
C SER A 186 -15.63 20.43 -2.44
N VAL A 187 -15.82 19.40 -3.26
CA VAL A 187 -17.16 18.94 -3.73
C VAL A 187 -17.88 18.12 -2.65
N GLY A 188 -17.13 17.60 -1.67
CA GLY A 188 -17.64 16.73 -0.63
C GLY A 188 -16.91 15.39 -0.67
N PHE A 189 -16.45 14.94 0.49
CA PHE A 189 -15.82 13.63 0.64
C PHE A 189 -16.90 12.53 0.67
N ASP A 190 -17.54 12.29 -0.47
CA ASP A 190 -18.64 11.34 -0.62
C ASP A 190 -18.19 9.90 -0.32
N LYS A 191 -19.15 8.96 -0.17
CA LYS A 191 -18.86 7.52 0.08
C LYS A 191 -17.80 6.90 -0.83
N LYS A 192 -17.71 7.32 -2.11
CA LYS A 192 -16.70 6.84 -3.07
C LYS A 192 -15.26 7.20 -2.65
N TYR A 193 -15.09 8.29 -1.92
CA TYR A 193 -13.79 8.82 -1.48
C TYR A 193 -13.49 8.48 -0.01
N SER A 194 -14.49 7.99 0.75
CA SER A 194 -14.43 7.74 2.20
C SER A 194 -13.43 6.68 2.67
N SER A 195 -13.21 6.58 3.99
CA SER A 195 -12.38 5.55 4.64
C SER A 195 -12.75 4.12 4.22
N ALA A 196 -14.02 3.85 3.87
CA ALA A 196 -14.44 2.53 3.40
C ALA A 196 -13.70 2.05 2.13
N ALA A 197 -13.40 2.96 1.20
CA ALA A 197 -12.61 2.64 0.00
C ALA A 197 -11.16 2.33 0.38
N ALA A 198 -10.59 3.10 1.32
CA ALA A 198 -9.27 2.79 1.87
C ALA A 198 -9.25 1.42 2.58
N SER A 199 -10.25 1.15 3.41
CA SER A 199 -10.43 -0.13 4.11
C SER A 199 -10.49 -1.31 3.16
N GLN A 200 -11.25 -1.21 2.07
CA GLN A 200 -11.36 -2.28 1.09
C GLN A 200 -10.00 -2.60 0.46
N ARG A 201 -9.23 -1.57 0.09
CA ARG A 201 -7.86 -1.74 -0.43
C ARG A 201 -6.93 -2.34 0.60
N ALA A 202 -6.95 -1.82 1.82
CA ALA A 202 -6.13 -2.31 2.92
C ALA A 202 -6.45 -3.80 3.22
N LYS A 203 -7.73 -4.19 3.19
CA LYS A 203 -8.16 -5.58 3.35
C LYS A 203 -7.72 -6.46 2.19
N LYS A 204 -7.81 -5.98 0.94
CA LYS A 204 -7.34 -6.70 -0.25
C LYS A 204 -5.82 -6.95 -0.16
N ALA A 205 -5.07 -5.89 0.14
CA ALA A 205 -3.63 -5.90 0.36
C ALA A 205 -3.22 -6.90 1.45
N ALA A 206 -3.82 -6.80 2.64
CA ALA A 206 -3.57 -7.71 3.75
C ALA A 206 -3.91 -9.16 3.37
N THR A 207 -4.99 -9.38 2.61
CA THR A 207 -5.39 -10.72 2.16
C THR A 207 -4.37 -11.32 1.20
N GLN A 208 -3.86 -10.53 0.24
CA GLN A 208 -2.81 -10.94 -0.70
C GLN A 208 -1.49 -11.22 0.02
N ARG A 209 -1.03 -10.34 0.91
CA ARG A 209 0.21 -10.54 1.69
C ARG A 209 0.12 -11.77 2.59
N HIS A 210 -1.03 -11.99 3.20
CA HIS A 210 -1.26 -13.17 4.02
C HIS A 210 -1.66 -14.40 3.19
N ALA A 211 -1.79 -14.33 1.86
CA ALA A 211 -2.20 -15.47 1.03
C ALA A 211 -1.35 -16.72 1.26
N PRO A 212 0.00 -16.67 1.34
CA PRO A 212 0.80 -17.86 1.64
C PRO A 212 0.52 -18.44 3.05
N SER A 213 0.30 -17.57 4.03
CA SER A 213 -0.06 -17.98 5.40
C SER A 213 -1.52 -18.45 5.49
N ASN A 214 -2.41 -17.90 4.67
CA ASN A 214 -3.83 -18.24 4.58
C ASN A 214 -4.04 -19.54 3.84
N GLU A 215 -3.26 -19.82 2.79
CA GLU A 215 -3.20 -21.12 2.14
C GLU A 215 -2.68 -22.19 3.10
N THR A 216 -1.60 -21.88 3.84
CA THR A 216 -1.08 -22.81 4.84
C THR A 216 -2.14 -23.05 5.93
N LYS A 217 -2.79 -21.99 6.41
CA LYS A 217 -3.91 -22.09 7.35
C LYS A 217 -5.07 -22.91 6.78
N ALA A 218 -5.49 -22.66 5.54
CA ALA A 218 -6.59 -23.37 4.89
C ALA A 218 -6.28 -24.85 4.67
N LYS A 219 -5.07 -25.18 4.23
CA LYS A 219 -4.58 -26.56 4.11
C LYS A 219 -4.62 -27.28 5.46
N LEU A 220 -4.11 -26.65 6.51
CA LEU A 220 -4.09 -27.22 7.86
C LEU A 220 -5.49 -27.39 8.47
N LEU A 221 -6.41 -26.45 8.20
CA LEU A 221 -7.81 -26.57 8.63
C LEU A 221 -8.57 -27.65 7.83
N ALA A 222 -8.28 -27.80 6.54
CA ALA A 222 -8.84 -28.87 5.72
C ALA A 222 -8.30 -30.26 6.14
N GLU A 223 -7.02 -30.34 6.50
CA GLU A 223 -6.42 -31.56 7.08
C GLU A 223 -7.05 -31.90 8.43
N TRP A 224 -7.29 -30.90 9.29
CA TRP A 224 -8.05 -31.10 10.52
C TRP A 224 -9.47 -31.63 10.26
N ASP A 225 -10.19 -31.03 9.32
CA ASP A 225 -11.55 -31.45 8.99
C ASP A 225 -11.63 -32.89 8.44
N LYS A 226 -10.58 -33.34 7.75
CA LYS A 226 -10.52 -34.65 7.11
C LYS A 226 -9.99 -35.74 8.04
N ASP A 227 -8.89 -35.44 8.74
CA ASP A 227 -8.04 -36.45 9.39
C ASP A 227 -8.00 -36.28 10.92
N SER A 228 -8.76 -35.34 11.52
CA SER A 228 -8.78 -35.12 12.99
C SER A 228 -9.04 -36.38 13.83
N GLY A 229 -9.83 -37.32 13.30
CA GLY A 229 -10.12 -38.60 13.95
C GLY A 229 -8.92 -39.56 14.06
N GLU A 230 -7.85 -39.34 13.30
CA GLU A 230 -6.62 -40.13 13.36
C GLU A 230 -5.70 -39.69 14.51
N TYR A 231 -5.95 -38.52 15.08
CA TYR A 231 -5.17 -37.94 16.16
C TYR A 231 -5.89 -38.11 17.50
N LYS A 232 -5.13 -38.29 18.59
CA LYS A 232 -5.70 -38.55 19.92
C LYS A 232 -6.49 -37.37 20.50
N SER A 233 -6.15 -36.16 20.06
CA SER A 233 -6.79 -34.91 20.47
C SER A 233 -6.34 -33.77 19.57
N ARG A 234 -7.04 -32.63 19.65
CA ARG A 234 -6.61 -31.37 19.02
C ARG A 234 -5.19 -30.98 19.38
N ALA A 235 -4.78 -31.18 20.63
CA ALA A 235 -3.42 -30.88 21.08
C ALA A 235 -2.38 -31.79 20.41
N ASP A 236 -2.74 -33.06 20.17
CA ASP A 236 -1.85 -34.01 19.49
C ASP A 236 -1.68 -33.68 18.01
N PHE A 237 -2.77 -33.30 17.33
CA PHE A 237 -2.71 -32.74 15.97
C PHE A 237 -1.83 -31.49 15.91
N CYS A 238 -2.07 -30.51 16.80
CA CYS A 238 -1.29 -29.27 16.81
C CYS A 238 0.21 -29.51 17.01
N ARG A 239 0.57 -30.50 17.84
CA ARG A 239 1.95 -30.88 18.12
C ARG A 239 2.62 -31.56 16.92
N VAL A 240 1.96 -32.53 16.30
CA VAL A 240 2.51 -33.30 15.18
C VAL A 240 2.58 -32.44 13.92
N VAL A 241 1.47 -31.84 13.54
CA VAL A 241 1.33 -31.10 12.29
C VAL A 241 1.99 -29.72 12.38
N GLY A 242 1.94 -29.05 13.55
CA GLY A 242 2.66 -27.80 13.78
C GLY A 242 4.17 -27.96 13.62
N ARG A 243 4.73 -29.10 14.06
CA ARG A 243 6.16 -29.40 13.89
C ARG A 243 6.55 -29.64 12.41
N ILE A 244 5.67 -30.25 11.63
CA ILE A 244 5.90 -30.53 10.19
C ILE A 244 5.76 -29.26 9.36
N SER A 245 4.77 -28.43 9.67
CA SER A 245 4.45 -27.19 8.95
C SER A 245 5.25 -25.96 9.41
N GLY A 246 6.05 -26.08 10.47
CA GLY A 246 6.82 -24.98 11.05
C GLY A 246 5.97 -23.94 11.81
N ILE A 247 4.71 -24.26 12.14
CA ILE A 247 3.79 -23.38 12.86
C ILE A 247 3.78 -23.71 14.35
N LYS A 248 3.82 -22.66 15.18
CA LYS A 248 3.73 -22.83 16.65
C LYS A 248 2.40 -23.48 17.03
N GLU A 249 2.46 -24.48 17.91
CA GLU A 249 1.29 -25.26 18.36
C GLU A 249 0.14 -24.38 18.86
N ARG A 250 0.47 -23.29 19.59
CA ARG A 250 -0.51 -22.32 20.09
C ARG A 250 -1.27 -21.63 18.95
N THR A 251 -0.57 -21.19 17.91
CA THR A 251 -1.16 -20.50 16.75
C THR A 251 -2.09 -21.44 15.98
N LEU A 252 -1.66 -22.68 15.76
CA LEU A 252 -2.48 -23.70 15.10
C LEU A 252 -3.73 -24.06 15.93
N GLY A 253 -3.58 -24.17 17.26
CA GLY A 253 -4.69 -24.41 18.17
C GLY A 253 -5.72 -23.28 18.18
N GLU A 254 -5.27 -22.02 18.13
CA GLU A 254 -6.15 -20.85 18.03
C GLU A 254 -6.92 -20.82 16.69
N TRP A 255 -6.29 -21.22 15.59
CA TRP A 255 -6.95 -21.32 14.28
C TRP A 255 -8.05 -22.39 14.26
N ILE A 256 -7.74 -23.60 14.73
CA ILE A 256 -8.71 -24.70 14.79
C ILE A 256 -9.87 -24.34 15.71
N ALA A 257 -9.59 -23.77 16.89
CA ALA A 257 -10.64 -23.40 17.84
C ALA A 257 -11.59 -22.30 17.29
N LYS A 258 -11.09 -21.40 16.45
CA LYS A 258 -11.95 -20.42 15.74
C LYS A 258 -12.76 -21.10 14.63
N HIS A 259 -12.14 -21.99 13.86
CA HIS A 259 -12.80 -22.74 12.78
C HIS A 259 -13.95 -23.63 13.29
N GLU A 260 -13.75 -24.32 14.41
CA GLU A 260 -14.76 -25.14 15.10
C GLU A 260 -15.95 -24.31 15.60
N LYS A 261 -15.74 -23.03 15.94
CA LYS A 261 -16.81 -22.12 16.40
C LYS A 261 -17.58 -21.47 15.26
N SER A 262 -16.98 -21.40 14.07
CA SER A 262 -17.60 -20.80 12.87
C SER A 262 -18.33 -21.82 11.99
N LYS A 263 -18.25 -23.11 12.31
CA LYS A 263 -19.10 -24.17 11.78
C LYS A 263 -20.36 -24.32 12.64
#